data_AF-A0A424S3P2-F1
#
_entry.id   AF-A0A424S3P2-F1
#
_cell.length_a   1.000
_cell.length_b   1.000
_cell.length_c   1.000
_cell.angle_alpha   90.00
_cell.angle_beta   90.00
_cell.angle_gamma   90.00
#
_symmetry.space_group_name_H-M   'P 1'
#
loop_
_entity.id
_entity.type
_entity.pdbx_description
1 polymer ?
#
loop_
_entity_poly.entity_id
_entity_poly.type
_entity_poly.pdbx_seq_one_letter_code
_entity_poly.pdbx_strand_id
1 'polypeptide(L)'
;RISRQLDEAEVDIAWQAGMDAVDLVKQRIARYSIRCDLTFGYLHAALHKRQMKGLDAWQAEWEARGYAHFTRLGDNSALAEHIGSDAYVGALHDTGCGHIQPLKYLHGLARAATLLGARIFEKAAVKKILRGPRKTLLIEGGASVNAPIVMLCGNAYLADVGLPEMRRRLAPVTSSILATRPLSDNMVKQILPTGAAVADENAALNYYRIDGRNRMIFGGRASYTNVDFGDVEPDLRRRMTDVFPLLANAETEQVWSGKVGITVNRIPHFGRTDDDVYFVQGFSGHGVALSGQSGAMMAKAVIGDASQFDVMSKLTHMPFPGGPLRTPALALGMAWFKLRDRLKL
;
A
#
# COMPACT_ATOMS: atom_id res chain seq x y z
N ARG A 1 -6.85 14.88 -10.75
CA ARG A 1 -6.30 15.41 -9.48
C ARG A 1 -7.46 15.55 -8.50
N ILE A 2 -7.24 15.24 -7.21
CA ILE A 2 -8.26 15.36 -6.16
C ILE A 2 -8.87 16.76 -6.14
N SER A 3 -8.03 17.79 -6.27
CA SER A 3 -8.40 19.20 -6.29
C SER A 3 -9.32 19.66 -7.43
N ARG A 4 -9.69 18.79 -8.38
CA ARG A 4 -10.69 19.11 -9.40
C ARG A 4 -12.11 18.66 -9.02
N GLN A 5 -12.24 17.90 -7.93
CA GLN A 5 -13.50 17.27 -7.51
C GLN A 5 -13.98 17.76 -6.14
N LEU A 6 -13.13 18.50 -5.44
CA LEU A 6 -13.33 18.99 -4.09
C LEU A 6 -13.12 20.49 -4.09
N ASP A 7 -13.79 21.20 -3.18
CA ASP A 7 -13.46 22.60 -2.91
C ASP A 7 -12.13 22.74 -2.14
N GLU A 8 -11.67 23.97 -1.91
CA GLU A 8 -10.37 24.22 -1.27
C GLU A 8 -10.29 23.66 0.16
N ALA A 9 -11.33 23.86 0.98
CA ALA A 9 -11.36 23.35 2.34
C ALA A 9 -11.38 21.81 2.38
N GLU A 10 -12.11 21.20 1.45
CA GLU A 10 -12.15 19.75 1.29
C GLU A 10 -10.82 19.16 0.79
N VAL A 11 -10.09 19.89 -0.07
CA VAL A 11 -8.74 19.52 -0.48
C VAL A 11 -7.80 19.48 0.72
N ASP A 12 -7.89 20.47 1.61
CA ASP A 12 -7.07 20.52 2.82
C ASP A 12 -7.43 19.39 3.79
N ILE A 13 -8.72 19.06 3.94
CA ILE A 13 -9.17 17.89 4.71
C ILE A 13 -8.57 16.60 4.14
N ALA A 14 -8.63 16.40 2.82
CA ALA A 14 -8.08 15.22 2.17
C ALA A 14 -6.55 15.14 2.28
N TRP A 15 -5.87 16.29 2.18
CA TRP A 15 -4.42 16.41 2.39
C TRP A 15 -4.04 16.04 3.82
N GLN A 16 -4.70 16.64 4.81
CA GLN A 16 -4.42 16.38 6.21
C GLN A 16 -4.70 14.92 6.58
N ALA A 17 -5.78 14.32 6.07
CA ALA A 17 -6.04 12.90 6.25
C ALA A 17 -4.89 12.02 5.71
N GLY A 18 -4.25 12.43 4.62
CA GLY A 18 -3.04 11.77 4.11
C GLY A 18 -1.87 11.87 5.08
N MET A 19 -1.59 13.08 5.60
CA MET A 19 -0.51 13.32 6.56
C MET A 19 -0.72 12.57 7.89
N ASP A 20 -1.95 12.63 8.42
CA ASP A 20 -2.35 11.97 9.66
C ASP A 20 -2.13 10.45 9.62
N ALA A 21 -2.11 9.83 8.43
CA ALA A 21 -2.00 8.38 8.32
C ALA A 21 -0.69 7.83 8.89
N VAL A 22 0.45 8.51 8.65
CA VAL A 22 1.74 8.07 9.20
C VAL A 22 1.80 8.40 10.69
N ASP A 23 1.31 9.57 11.10
CA ASP A 23 1.33 9.98 12.51
C ASP A 23 0.44 9.09 13.38
N LEU A 24 -0.71 8.65 12.87
CA LEU A 24 -1.58 7.71 13.57
C LEU A 24 -0.89 6.36 13.78
N VAL A 25 -0.06 5.90 12.84
CA VAL A 25 0.77 4.70 13.03
C VAL A 25 1.77 4.92 14.16
N LYS A 26 2.51 6.04 14.15
CA LYS A 26 3.47 6.39 15.22
C LYS A 26 2.79 6.44 16.59
N GLN A 27 1.66 7.13 16.68
CA GLN A 27 0.87 7.28 17.90
C GLN A 27 0.39 5.92 18.44
N ARG A 28 -0.12 5.03 17.57
CA ARG A 28 -0.57 3.69 17.98
C ARG A 28 0.58 2.80 18.42
N ILE A 29 1.71 2.86 17.73
CA ILE A 29 2.93 2.14 18.11
C ILE A 29 3.37 2.56 19.52
N ALA A 30 3.46 3.87 19.78
CA ALA A 30 3.84 4.40 21.07
C ALA A 30 2.82 4.02 22.17
N ARG A 31 1.53 4.32 21.94
CA ARG A 31 0.45 4.11 22.91
C ARG A 31 0.29 2.65 23.35
N TYR A 32 0.45 1.71 22.43
CA TYR A 32 0.23 0.28 22.70
C TYR A 32 1.52 -0.55 22.71
N SER A 33 2.68 0.12 22.71
CA SER A 33 4.02 -0.48 22.73
C SER A 33 4.18 -1.59 21.69
N ILE A 34 3.77 -1.31 20.45
CA ILE A 34 3.77 -2.29 19.36
C ILE A 34 5.19 -2.45 18.83
N ARG A 35 5.83 -3.59 19.08
CA ARG A 35 7.14 -3.94 18.52
C ARG A 35 6.99 -4.42 17.08
N CYS A 36 7.07 -3.50 16.12
CA CYS A 36 6.92 -3.79 14.69
C CYS A 36 8.09 -3.31 13.82
N ASP A 37 9.28 -3.18 14.40
CA ASP A 37 10.50 -2.83 13.66
C ASP A 37 10.33 -1.53 12.83
N LEU A 38 9.80 -0.48 13.46
CA LEU A 38 9.63 0.82 12.81
C LEU A 38 10.99 1.44 12.50
N THR A 39 11.22 1.73 11.22
CA THR A 39 12.43 2.39 10.70
C THR A 39 12.00 3.54 9.79
N PHE A 40 12.55 4.73 10.03
CA PHE A 40 12.33 5.91 9.20
C PHE A 40 13.29 5.98 8.03
N GLY A 41 12.88 6.70 6.99
CA GLY A 41 13.58 6.83 5.72
C GLY A 41 12.89 6.04 4.63
N TYR A 42 12.55 6.74 3.56
CA TYR A 42 12.01 6.17 2.33
C TYR A 42 12.63 6.86 1.13
N LEU A 43 13.08 6.10 0.13
CA LEU A 43 13.74 6.63 -1.06
C LEU A 43 12.90 6.33 -2.30
N HIS A 44 12.54 7.39 -3.00
CA HIS A 44 11.97 7.34 -4.35
C HIS A 44 13.12 7.36 -5.35
N ALA A 45 13.52 6.20 -5.87
CA ALA A 45 14.73 6.06 -6.67
C ALA A 45 14.45 6.22 -8.17
N ALA A 46 15.13 7.17 -8.81
CA ALA A 46 15.03 7.45 -10.24
C ALA A 46 16.07 6.63 -11.02
N LEU A 47 15.63 5.91 -12.06
CA LEU A 47 16.50 5.18 -12.99
C LEU A 47 17.04 6.06 -14.12
N HIS A 48 16.41 7.21 -14.37
CA HIS A 48 16.85 8.14 -15.42
C HIS A 48 16.45 9.60 -15.14
N LYS A 49 17.12 10.54 -15.82
CA LYS A 49 16.97 11.99 -15.63
C LYS A 49 15.51 12.49 -15.70
N ARG A 50 14.68 11.87 -16.53
CA ARG A 50 13.26 12.23 -16.63
C ARG A 50 12.47 11.90 -15.35
N GLN A 51 12.72 10.74 -14.71
CA GLN A 51 12.12 10.42 -13.41
C GLN A 51 12.62 11.40 -12.36
N MET A 52 13.92 11.75 -12.37
CA MET A 52 14.47 12.75 -11.45
C MET A 52 13.76 14.12 -11.57
N LYS A 53 13.50 14.60 -12.80
CA LYS A 53 12.70 15.83 -12.99
C LYS A 53 11.28 15.72 -12.44
N GLY A 54 10.69 14.52 -12.52
CA GLY A 54 9.39 14.24 -11.92
C GLY A 54 9.44 14.33 -10.39
N LEU A 55 10.48 13.78 -9.77
CA LEU A 55 10.74 13.89 -8.34
C LEU A 55 10.98 15.34 -7.91
N ASP A 56 11.72 16.13 -8.70
CA ASP A 56 11.95 17.56 -8.43
C ASP A 56 10.63 18.35 -8.42
N ALA A 57 9.74 18.07 -9.38
CA ALA A 57 8.41 18.69 -9.42
C ALA A 57 7.51 18.21 -8.26
N TRP A 58 7.62 16.94 -7.87
CA TRP A 58 6.88 16.38 -6.75
C TRP A 58 7.33 17.01 -5.42
N GLN A 59 8.64 17.11 -5.18
CA GLN A 59 9.20 17.79 -4.03
C GLN A 59 8.66 19.22 -3.90
N ALA A 60 8.73 20.01 -4.98
CA ALA A 60 8.24 21.39 -4.99
C ALA A 60 6.72 21.48 -4.70
N GLU A 61 5.90 20.56 -5.23
CA GLU A 61 4.46 20.52 -4.96
C GLU A 61 4.15 20.27 -3.47
N TRP A 62 4.93 19.42 -2.81
CA TRP A 62 4.72 19.06 -1.41
C TRP A 62 5.31 20.09 -0.44
N GLU A 63 6.48 20.64 -0.75
CA GLU A 63 7.09 21.72 0.03
C GLU A 63 6.24 22.99 -0.01
N ALA A 64 5.59 23.29 -1.14
CA ALA A 64 4.63 24.39 -1.25
C ALA A 64 3.40 24.22 -0.33
N ARG A 65 3.13 22.99 0.15
CA ARG A 65 2.12 22.67 1.15
C ARG A 65 2.69 22.48 2.56
N GLY A 66 3.95 22.87 2.78
CA GLY A 66 4.62 22.82 4.08
C GLY A 66 5.23 21.47 4.45
N TYR A 67 5.30 20.50 3.52
CA TYR A 67 5.97 19.22 3.80
C TYR A 67 7.48 19.33 3.61
N ALA A 68 8.21 19.46 4.73
CA ALA A 68 9.65 19.74 4.74
C ALA A 68 10.54 18.52 5.03
N HIS A 69 10.06 17.30 4.74
CA HIS A 69 10.81 16.05 5.03
C HIS A 69 11.62 15.52 3.85
N PHE A 70 11.49 16.15 2.68
CA PHE A 70 12.18 15.72 1.48
C PHE A 70 13.61 16.24 1.39
N THR A 71 14.50 15.41 0.86
CA THR A 71 15.86 15.78 0.50
C THR A 71 16.19 15.17 -0.85
N ARG A 72 16.57 16.01 -1.79
CA ARG A 72 16.96 15.61 -3.14
C ARG A 72 18.38 15.03 -3.14
N LEU A 73 18.52 13.77 -3.55
CA LEU A 73 19.80 13.07 -3.70
C LEU A 73 20.14 12.95 -5.20
N GLY A 74 20.75 13.99 -5.77
CA GLY A 74 21.05 14.05 -7.20
C GLY A 74 22.50 13.80 -7.59
N ASP A 75 23.38 13.61 -6.61
CA ASP A 75 24.78 13.24 -6.80
C ASP A 75 24.97 11.75 -6.44
N ASN A 76 25.76 11.04 -7.24
CA ASN A 76 26.08 9.63 -7.01
C ASN A 76 26.74 9.42 -5.64
N SER A 77 27.56 10.38 -5.18
CA SER A 77 28.21 10.29 -3.87
C SER A 77 27.20 10.30 -2.72
N ALA A 78 26.27 11.28 -2.75
CA ALA A 78 25.20 11.40 -1.76
C ALA A 78 24.22 10.22 -1.82
N LEU A 79 23.93 9.68 -3.01
CA LEU A 79 23.07 8.51 -3.15
C LEU A 79 23.71 7.24 -2.55
N ALA A 80 25.02 7.07 -2.73
CA ALA A 80 25.75 5.91 -2.23
C ALA A 80 25.77 5.79 -0.70
N GLU A 81 25.58 6.90 0.02
CA GLU A 81 25.36 6.89 1.48
C GLU A 81 24.06 6.18 1.88
N HIS A 82 23.12 6.04 0.95
CA HIS A 82 21.80 5.47 1.18
C HIS A 82 21.55 4.14 0.46
N ILE A 83 22.04 4.00 -0.77
CA ILE A 83 21.82 2.82 -1.63
C ILE A 83 23.15 2.42 -2.29
N GLY A 84 23.66 1.24 -1.97
CA GLY A 84 24.84 0.66 -2.63
C GLY A 84 24.49 0.00 -3.96
N SER A 85 23.99 0.77 -4.92
CA SER A 85 23.62 0.29 -6.26
C SER A 85 23.86 1.36 -7.32
N ASP A 86 24.41 0.94 -8.46
CA ASP A 86 24.57 1.79 -9.65
C ASP A 86 23.31 1.83 -10.55
N ALA A 87 22.21 1.19 -10.12
CA ALA A 87 20.98 1.09 -10.92
C ALA A 87 20.21 2.43 -11.04
N TYR A 88 20.56 3.43 -10.23
CA TYR A 88 19.81 4.68 -10.08
C TYR A 88 20.69 5.90 -10.35
N VAL A 89 20.08 6.95 -10.91
CA VAL A 89 20.75 8.22 -11.21
C VAL A 89 20.51 9.30 -10.14
N GLY A 90 19.73 8.97 -9.11
CA GLY A 90 19.33 9.86 -8.03
C GLY A 90 18.09 9.35 -7.31
N ALA A 91 17.73 10.01 -6.21
CA ALA A 91 16.52 9.72 -5.44
C ALA A 91 15.95 10.96 -4.77
N LEU A 92 14.68 10.88 -4.35
CA LEU A 92 14.10 11.79 -3.36
C LEU A 92 13.98 11.04 -2.03
N HIS A 93 14.73 11.47 -1.03
CA HIS A 93 14.70 10.90 0.31
C HIS A 93 13.62 11.57 1.14
N ASP A 94 12.73 10.77 1.71
CA ASP A 94 11.65 11.19 2.61
C ASP A 94 11.92 10.69 4.03
N THR A 95 12.18 11.62 4.93
CA THR A 95 12.40 11.33 6.36
C THR A 95 11.12 11.28 7.18
N GLY A 96 9.99 11.75 6.63
CA GLY A 96 8.68 11.72 7.28
C GLY A 96 8.00 10.36 7.18
N CYS A 97 8.42 9.56 6.19
CA CYS A 97 7.95 8.20 5.92
C CYS A 97 8.97 7.13 6.33
N GLY A 98 8.56 5.86 6.25
CA GLY A 98 9.40 4.72 6.64
C GLY A 98 8.73 3.38 6.38
N HIS A 99 9.22 2.34 7.06
CA HIS A 99 8.68 0.99 6.97
C HIS A 99 8.52 0.34 8.35
N ILE A 100 7.69 -0.69 8.39
CA ILE A 100 7.42 -1.54 9.55
C ILE A 100 7.35 -3.00 9.08
N GLN A 101 7.42 -3.95 10.01
CA GLN A 101 6.96 -5.31 9.79
C GLN A 101 5.42 -5.33 9.93
N PRO A 102 4.65 -5.48 8.82
CA PRO A 102 3.21 -5.24 8.85
C PRO A 102 2.41 -6.28 9.65
N LEU A 103 2.88 -7.52 9.71
CA LEU A 103 2.23 -8.60 10.48
C LEU A 103 2.41 -8.40 12.00
N LYS A 104 3.59 -7.98 12.45
CA LYS A 104 3.85 -7.58 13.84
C LYS A 104 2.96 -6.39 14.23
N TYR A 105 2.83 -5.41 13.34
CA TYR A 105 1.93 -4.28 13.55
C TYR A 105 0.47 -4.71 13.65
N LEU A 106 -0.01 -5.56 12.73
CA LEU A 106 -1.36 -6.13 12.75
C LEU A 106 -1.64 -6.86 14.07
N HIS A 107 -0.75 -7.74 14.52
CA HIS A 107 -0.90 -8.43 15.80
C HIS A 107 -0.91 -7.46 17.00
N GLY A 108 -0.10 -6.40 16.94
CA GLY A 108 -0.13 -5.33 17.94
C GLY A 108 -1.48 -4.61 18.00
N LEU A 109 -2.03 -4.25 16.83
CA LEU A 109 -3.35 -3.62 16.73
C LEU A 109 -4.47 -4.55 17.21
N ALA A 110 -4.43 -5.83 16.83
CA ALA A 110 -5.42 -6.82 17.26
C ALA A 110 -5.43 -6.96 18.79
N ARG A 111 -4.25 -7.08 19.41
CA ARG A 111 -4.11 -7.11 20.88
C ARG A 111 -4.65 -5.84 21.52
N ALA A 112 -4.29 -4.67 20.99
CA ALA A 112 -4.79 -3.40 21.50
C ALA A 112 -6.32 -3.29 21.41
N ALA A 113 -6.90 -3.70 20.28
CA ALA A 113 -8.34 -3.70 20.09
C ALA A 113 -9.06 -4.64 21.08
N THR A 114 -8.54 -5.84 21.30
CA THR A 114 -9.10 -6.79 22.27
C THR A 114 -9.01 -6.30 23.70
N LEU A 115 -7.90 -5.66 24.09
CA LEU A 115 -7.77 -5.02 25.41
C LEU A 115 -8.82 -3.91 25.64
N LEU A 116 -9.26 -3.26 24.57
CA LEU A 116 -10.32 -2.25 24.58
C LEU A 116 -11.73 -2.84 24.41
N GLY A 117 -11.87 -4.17 24.44
CA GLY A 117 -13.16 -4.86 24.41
C GLY A 117 -13.63 -5.33 23.02
N ALA A 118 -12.83 -5.13 21.96
CA ALA A 118 -13.19 -5.67 20.65
C ALA A 118 -13.07 -7.20 20.61
N ARG A 119 -14.05 -7.86 19.98
CA ARG A 119 -14.04 -9.32 19.77
C ARG A 119 -13.60 -9.63 18.35
N ILE A 120 -12.57 -10.46 18.22
CA ILE A 120 -12.01 -10.89 16.93
C ILE A 120 -12.37 -12.36 16.73
N PHE A 121 -12.96 -12.67 15.58
CA PHE A 121 -13.33 -14.04 15.20
C PHE A 121 -12.55 -14.41 13.93
N GLU A 122 -11.62 -15.35 14.06
CA GLU A 122 -10.87 -15.92 12.94
C GLU A 122 -11.58 -17.17 12.40
N LYS A 123 -11.24 -17.56 11.16
CA LYS A 123 -11.87 -18.72 10.47
C LYS A 123 -13.41 -18.65 10.43
N ALA A 124 -13.96 -17.44 10.50
CA ALA A 124 -15.39 -17.15 10.49
C ALA A 124 -15.75 -16.37 9.21
N ALA A 125 -15.58 -17.02 8.05
CA ALA A 125 -15.78 -16.36 6.77
C ALA A 125 -17.27 -16.02 6.56
N VAL A 126 -17.59 -14.74 6.43
CA VAL A 126 -18.92 -14.29 6.03
C VAL A 126 -19.12 -14.66 4.56
N LYS A 127 -20.23 -15.34 4.25
CA LYS A 127 -20.56 -15.77 2.87
C LYS A 127 -21.68 -14.92 2.26
N LYS A 128 -22.55 -14.36 3.10
CA LYS A 128 -23.68 -13.54 2.64
C LYS A 128 -24.09 -12.55 3.72
N ILE A 129 -24.55 -11.38 3.30
CA ILE A 129 -25.17 -10.38 4.17
C ILE A 129 -26.63 -10.25 3.74
N LEU A 130 -27.54 -10.56 4.66
CA LEU A 130 -28.96 -10.28 4.49
C LEU A 130 -29.21 -8.84 4.94
N ARG A 131 -29.67 -7.99 4.01
CA ARG A 131 -29.94 -6.56 4.25
C ARG A 131 -31.31 -6.36 4.89
N GLY A 132 -31.46 -5.23 5.57
CA GLY A 132 -32.66 -4.87 6.34
C GLY A 132 -32.31 -3.89 7.47
N PRO A 133 -33.29 -3.51 8.32
CA PRO A 133 -33.06 -2.60 9.45
C PRO A 133 -31.93 -3.07 10.38
N ARG A 134 -31.78 -4.40 10.50
CA ARG A 134 -30.62 -5.05 11.11
C ARG A 134 -30.06 -6.06 10.12
N LYS A 135 -28.76 -6.01 9.87
CA LYS A 135 -28.11 -6.89 8.90
C LYS A 135 -27.74 -8.21 9.56
N THR A 136 -28.00 -9.31 8.87
CA THR A 136 -27.59 -10.66 9.30
C THR A 136 -26.43 -11.13 8.43
N LEU A 137 -25.27 -11.34 9.06
CA LEU A 137 -24.08 -11.88 8.42
C LEU A 137 -24.13 -13.40 8.57
N LEU A 138 -24.25 -14.11 7.46
CA LEU A 138 -24.21 -15.58 7.43
C LEU A 138 -22.75 -16.03 7.31
N ILE A 139 -22.32 -16.85 8.26
CA ILE A 139 -20.95 -17.33 8.38
C ILE A 139 -20.87 -18.77 7.86
N GLU A 140 -19.75 -19.11 7.23
CA GLU A 140 -19.42 -20.50 6.87
C GLU A 140 -19.59 -21.45 8.06
N GLY A 141 -20.22 -22.60 7.83
CA GLY A 141 -20.56 -23.54 8.91
C GLY A 141 -21.89 -23.25 9.63
N GLY A 142 -22.67 -22.26 9.20
CA GLY A 142 -24.07 -22.07 9.60
C GLY A 142 -24.31 -21.09 10.76
N ALA A 143 -23.25 -20.54 11.36
CA ALA A 143 -23.38 -19.47 12.35
C ALA A 143 -23.87 -18.16 11.71
N SER A 144 -24.41 -17.25 12.52
CA SER A 144 -24.78 -15.91 12.06
C SER A 144 -24.55 -14.84 13.12
N VAL A 145 -24.35 -13.60 12.66
CA VAL A 145 -24.19 -12.42 13.51
C VAL A 145 -25.15 -11.33 13.04
N ASN A 146 -25.84 -10.69 13.98
CA ASN A 146 -26.75 -9.58 13.70
C ASN A 146 -26.13 -8.25 14.12
N ALA A 147 -26.04 -7.30 13.18
CA ALA A 147 -25.43 -6.00 13.42
C ALA A 147 -26.29 -4.87 12.82
N PRO A 148 -26.51 -3.76 13.56
CA PRO A 148 -27.19 -2.59 13.01
C PRO A 148 -26.31 -1.83 12.01
N ILE A 149 -24.99 -1.99 12.06
CA ILE A 149 -24.01 -1.34 11.16
C ILE A 149 -23.01 -2.39 10.71
N VAL A 150 -22.61 -2.35 9.43
CA VAL A 150 -21.60 -3.25 8.86
C VAL A 150 -20.51 -2.42 8.17
N MET A 151 -19.25 -2.75 8.42
CA MET A 151 -18.10 -2.16 7.74
C MET A 151 -17.41 -3.23 6.88
N LEU A 152 -17.35 -3.02 5.56
CA LEU A 152 -16.67 -3.90 4.62
C LEU A 152 -15.23 -3.42 4.39
N CYS A 153 -14.27 -4.09 5.04
CA CYS A 153 -12.85 -3.71 5.05
C CYS A 153 -11.91 -4.79 4.48
N GLY A 154 -12.44 -5.74 3.70
CA GLY A 154 -11.65 -6.87 3.16
C GLY A 154 -10.92 -6.59 1.84
N ASN A 155 -11.08 -5.39 1.25
CA ASN A 155 -10.44 -4.99 0.00
C ASN A 155 -10.59 -6.07 -1.11
N ALA A 156 -9.49 -6.53 -1.72
CA ALA A 156 -9.49 -7.53 -2.80
C ALA A 156 -9.97 -8.94 -2.38
N TYR A 157 -10.29 -9.15 -1.10
CA TYR A 157 -10.66 -10.45 -0.52
C TYR A 157 -12.16 -10.55 -0.15
N LEU A 158 -12.97 -9.53 -0.43
CA LEU A 158 -14.41 -9.54 -0.11
C LEU A 158 -15.26 -10.46 -1.00
N ALA A 159 -14.69 -11.02 -2.08
CA ALA A 159 -15.36 -11.95 -2.99
C ALA A 159 -16.82 -11.53 -3.31
N ASP A 160 -17.79 -12.42 -3.12
CA ASP A 160 -19.21 -12.17 -3.40
C ASP A 160 -19.94 -11.35 -2.33
N VAL A 161 -19.31 -11.16 -1.16
CA VAL A 161 -19.85 -10.32 -0.07
C VAL A 161 -19.72 -8.83 -0.38
N GLY A 162 -18.72 -8.43 -1.19
CA GLY A 162 -18.54 -7.04 -1.60
C GLY A 162 -19.74 -6.50 -2.37
N LEU A 163 -20.03 -5.20 -2.23
CA LEU A 163 -21.12 -4.57 -2.99
C LEU A 163 -20.79 -4.54 -4.50
N PRO A 164 -21.79 -4.57 -5.40
CA PRO A 164 -21.56 -4.49 -6.84
C PRO A 164 -20.70 -3.29 -7.26
N GLU A 165 -20.93 -2.14 -6.63
CA GLU A 165 -20.17 -0.91 -6.87
C GLU A 165 -18.71 -1.01 -6.43
N MET A 166 -18.43 -1.81 -5.39
CA MET A 166 -17.08 -2.05 -4.92
C MET A 166 -16.31 -2.87 -5.94
N ARG A 167 -16.89 -4.00 -6.37
CA ARG A 167 -16.26 -4.96 -7.30
C ARG A 167 -15.92 -4.34 -8.66
N ARG A 168 -16.81 -3.49 -9.19
CA ARG A 168 -16.63 -2.83 -10.50
C ARG A 168 -15.48 -1.82 -10.50
N ARG A 169 -15.09 -1.29 -9.33
CA ARG A 169 -14.10 -0.22 -9.16
C ARG A 169 -12.77 -0.68 -8.56
N LEU A 170 -12.61 -1.97 -8.30
CA LEU A 170 -11.42 -2.53 -7.66
C LEU A 170 -10.80 -3.64 -8.50
N ALA A 171 -9.59 -3.45 -9.01
CA ALA A 171 -8.85 -4.47 -9.73
C ALA A 171 -7.95 -5.22 -8.73
N PRO A 172 -8.13 -6.53 -8.53
CA PRO A 172 -7.15 -7.32 -7.80
C PRO A 172 -5.89 -7.45 -8.65
N VAL A 173 -4.75 -7.18 -8.04
CA VAL A 173 -3.42 -7.26 -8.65
C VAL A 173 -2.56 -8.12 -7.73
N THR A 174 -1.90 -9.11 -8.29
CA THR A 174 -0.98 -9.95 -7.53
C THR A 174 0.37 -9.23 -7.43
N SER A 175 0.86 -9.04 -6.21
CA SER A 175 2.23 -8.60 -5.94
C SER A 175 2.99 -9.71 -5.22
N SER A 176 4.25 -9.91 -5.59
CA SER A 176 5.09 -10.98 -5.08
C SER A 176 6.32 -10.41 -4.38
N ILE A 177 6.76 -11.09 -3.33
CA ILE A 177 7.91 -10.70 -2.52
C ILE A 177 8.81 -11.91 -2.30
N LEU A 178 10.11 -11.66 -2.35
CA LEU A 178 11.16 -12.58 -1.97
C LEU A 178 11.82 -12.09 -0.68
N ALA A 179 12.06 -12.99 0.27
CA ALA A 179 12.92 -12.76 1.42
C ALA A 179 14.17 -13.64 1.30
N THR A 180 15.36 -13.05 1.42
CA THR A 180 16.60 -13.81 1.54
C THR A 180 16.73 -14.44 2.93
N ARG A 181 17.66 -15.38 3.09
CA ARG A 181 18.22 -15.66 4.42
C ARG A 181 18.88 -14.41 4.99
N PRO A 182 19.07 -14.32 6.32
CA PRO A 182 19.77 -13.20 6.94
C PRO A 182 21.12 -12.94 6.27
N LEU A 183 21.32 -11.71 5.83
CA LEU A 183 22.58 -11.23 5.28
C LEU A 183 23.52 -10.88 6.44
N SER A 184 24.82 -10.87 6.15
CA SER A 184 25.80 -10.37 7.12
C SER A 184 25.63 -8.86 7.33
N ASP A 185 26.00 -8.36 8.51
CA ASP A 185 25.97 -6.92 8.79
C ASP A 185 26.81 -6.11 7.80
N ASN A 186 27.90 -6.71 7.29
CA ASN A 186 28.73 -6.09 6.26
C ASN A 186 27.96 -5.92 4.94
N MET A 187 27.25 -6.96 4.48
CA MET A 187 26.41 -6.87 3.29
C MET A 187 25.26 -5.88 3.47
N VAL A 188 24.58 -5.90 4.63
CA VAL A 188 23.51 -4.94 4.93
C VAL A 188 24.02 -3.50 4.82
N LYS A 189 25.17 -3.20 5.45
CA LYS A 189 25.80 -1.88 5.39
C LYS A 189 26.24 -1.46 3.99
N GLN A 190 26.61 -2.41 3.13
CA GLN A 190 26.95 -2.10 1.74
C GLN A 190 25.71 -1.81 0.89
N ILE A 191 24.59 -2.50 1.13
CA ILE A 191 23.40 -2.45 0.27
C ILE A 191 22.48 -1.28 0.66
N LEU A 192 22.12 -1.18 1.94
CA LEU A 192 21.23 -0.13 2.48
C LEU A 192 21.80 0.40 3.82
N PRO A 193 22.87 1.22 3.78
CA PRO A 193 23.56 1.69 4.98
C PRO A 193 22.66 2.38 6.01
N THR A 194 21.63 3.09 5.54
CA THR A 194 20.70 3.85 6.41
C THR A 194 19.48 3.05 6.86
N GLY A 195 19.25 1.87 6.30
CA GLY A 195 18.05 1.07 6.57
C GLY A 195 16.74 1.64 6.01
N ALA A 196 16.80 2.72 5.22
CA ALA A 196 15.65 3.28 4.52
C ALA A 196 15.02 2.25 3.57
N ALA A 197 13.70 2.28 3.43
CA ALA A 197 13.04 1.53 2.37
C ALA A 197 13.24 2.24 1.02
N VAL A 198 13.25 1.49 -0.07
CA VAL A 198 13.40 2.04 -1.42
C VAL A 198 12.26 1.55 -2.30
N ALA A 199 11.74 2.43 -3.15
CA ALA A 199 10.94 2.06 -4.31
C ALA A 199 11.44 2.83 -5.52
N ASP A 200 11.54 2.15 -6.66
CA ASP A 200 11.91 2.81 -7.91
C ASP A 200 10.69 3.45 -8.62
N GLU A 201 10.96 4.41 -9.50
CA GLU A 201 9.94 5.22 -10.18
C GLU A 201 9.40 4.59 -11.49
N ASN A 202 9.66 3.30 -11.74
CA ASN A 202 9.00 2.61 -12.87
C ASN A 202 7.52 2.33 -12.57
N ALA A 203 6.72 2.17 -13.60
CA ALA A 203 5.34 1.74 -13.41
C ALA A 203 5.24 0.30 -12.89
N ALA A 204 6.19 -0.56 -13.31
CA ALA A 204 6.39 -1.90 -12.76
C ALA A 204 7.57 -1.92 -11.77
N LEU A 205 7.46 -1.08 -10.74
CA LEU A 205 8.53 -0.81 -9.79
C LEU A 205 9.04 -2.04 -9.03
N ASN A 206 10.33 -2.00 -8.69
CA ASN A 206 10.87 -2.77 -7.60
C ASN A 206 10.83 -1.94 -6.31
N TYR A 207 10.56 -2.60 -5.20
CA TYR A 207 10.56 -1.99 -3.88
C TYR A 207 11.19 -2.95 -2.88
N TYR A 208 12.03 -2.46 -2.00
CA TYR A 208 12.79 -3.32 -1.10
C TYR A 208 13.25 -2.62 0.16
N ARG A 209 13.62 -3.41 1.16
CA ARG A 209 14.13 -2.97 2.45
C ARG A 209 14.89 -4.11 3.13
N ILE A 210 15.73 -3.77 4.10
CA ILE A 210 16.25 -4.74 5.07
C ILE A 210 15.28 -4.82 6.26
N ASP A 211 14.88 -6.02 6.65
CA ASP A 211 14.04 -6.21 7.85
C ASP A 211 14.85 -6.32 9.14
N GLY A 212 14.18 -6.35 10.30
CA GLY A 212 14.83 -6.46 11.61
C GLY A 212 15.57 -7.78 11.88
N ARG A 213 15.64 -8.70 10.90
CA ARG A 213 16.44 -9.94 10.93
C ARG A 213 17.55 -9.92 9.87
N ASN A 214 17.91 -8.75 9.36
CA ASN A 214 18.91 -8.56 8.30
C ASN A 214 18.57 -9.28 6.99
N ARG A 215 17.29 -9.52 6.69
CA ARG A 215 16.87 -10.13 5.43
C ARG A 215 16.58 -9.04 4.41
N MET A 216 17.03 -9.24 3.17
CA MET A 216 16.52 -8.46 2.05
C MET A 216 15.09 -8.89 1.79
N ILE A 217 14.15 -7.96 1.93
CA ILE A 217 12.77 -8.11 1.51
C ILE A 217 12.62 -7.39 0.19
N PHE A 218 12.57 -8.15 -0.91
CA PHE A 218 12.54 -7.62 -2.26
C PHE A 218 11.18 -7.90 -2.91
N GLY A 219 10.41 -6.83 -3.10
CA GLY A 219 9.15 -6.82 -3.79
C GLY A 219 9.31 -6.35 -5.23
N GLY A 220 8.58 -6.99 -6.13
CA GLY A 220 8.56 -6.61 -7.53
C GLY A 220 7.40 -7.27 -8.24
N ARG A 221 7.33 -7.07 -9.55
CA ARG A 221 6.39 -7.79 -10.42
C ARG A 221 4.93 -7.64 -9.96
N ALA A 222 4.35 -6.46 -10.17
CA ALA A 222 2.90 -6.32 -10.12
C ALA A 222 2.28 -7.00 -11.36
N SER A 223 1.47 -8.02 -11.14
CA SER A 223 0.73 -8.68 -12.21
C SER A 223 -0.76 -8.38 -12.15
N TYR A 224 -1.26 -7.87 -13.27
CA TYR A 224 -2.62 -7.41 -13.46
C TYR A 224 -3.48 -8.39 -14.28
N THR A 225 -2.92 -9.57 -14.60
CA THR A 225 -3.58 -10.58 -15.43
C THR A 225 -4.40 -11.58 -14.61
N ASN A 226 -4.35 -11.52 -13.27
CA ASN A 226 -4.91 -12.55 -12.37
C ASN A 226 -4.46 -13.99 -12.69
N VAL A 227 -3.43 -14.16 -13.52
CA VAL A 227 -2.85 -15.45 -13.86
C VAL A 227 -1.92 -15.87 -12.73
N ASP A 228 -2.02 -17.13 -12.32
CA ASP A 228 -1.00 -17.75 -11.49
C ASP A 228 0.26 -17.96 -12.35
N PHE A 229 1.35 -17.29 -11.98
CA PHE A 229 2.60 -17.38 -12.72
C PHE A 229 3.44 -18.60 -12.30
N GLY A 230 2.93 -19.44 -11.40
CA GLY A 230 3.70 -20.53 -10.82
C GLY A 230 4.86 -19.97 -10.00
N ASP A 231 6.05 -20.53 -10.20
CA ASP A 231 7.24 -20.07 -9.50
C ASP A 231 7.70 -18.69 -10.00
N VAL A 232 7.57 -17.69 -9.11
CA VAL A 232 7.98 -16.31 -9.37
C VAL A 232 9.39 -16.00 -8.86
N GLU A 233 10.03 -16.94 -8.15
CA GLU A 233 11.35 -16.76 -7.56
C GLU A 233 12.42 -16.37 -8.58
N PRO A 234 12.56 -17.04 -9.75
CA PRO A 234 13.63 -16.72 -10.70
C PRO A 234 13.56 -15.28 -11.22
N ASP A 235 12.36 -14.73 -11.40
CA ASP A 235 12.16 -13.33 -11.82
C ASP A 235 12.54 -12.34 -10.72
N LEU A 236 12.10 -12.61 -9.48
CA LEU A 236 12.42 -11.76 -8.32
C LEU A 236 13.92 -11.79 -8.02
N ARG A 237 14.57 -12.96 -8.08
CA ARG A 237 16.02 -13.09 -7.94
C ARG A 237 16.76 -12.28 -9.00
N ARG A 238 16.39 -12.43 -10.28
CA ARG A 238 17.03 -11.67 -11.37
C ARG A 238 16.91 -10.17 -11.14
N ARG A 239 15.70 -9.67 -10.83
CA ARG A 239 15.48 -8.24 -10.52
C ARG A 239 16.30 -7.76 -9.33
N MET A 240 16.35 -8.56 -8.27
CA MET A 240 17.15 -8.26 -7.08
C MET A 240 18.64 -8.16 -7.43
N THR A 241 19.16 -9.07 -8.26
CA THR A 241 20.57 -9.07 -8.68
C THR A 241 20.89 -8.01 -9.72
N ASP A 242 19.91 -7.60 -10.54
CA ASP A 242 20.05 -6.47 -11.46
C ASP A 242 20.25 -5.15 -10.69
N VAL A 243 19.62 -5.02 -9.51
CA VAL A 243 19.81 -3.86 -8.61
C VAL A 243 21.06 -4.05 -7.74
N PHE A 244 21.24 -5.23 -7.15
CA PHE A 244 22.34 -5.55 -6.23
C PHE A 244 23.11 -6.79 -6.69
N PRO A 245 24.11 -6.65 -7.57
CA PRO A 245 24.94 -7.77 -8.01
C PRO A 245 25.58 -8.56 -6.85
N LEU A 246 25.86 -7.88 -5.72
CA LEU A 246 26.36 -8.49 -4.48
C LEU A 246 25.46 -9.60 -3.93
N LEU A 247 24.17 -9.60 -4.26
CA LEU A 247 23.19 -10.60 -3.80
C LEU A 247 23.09 -11.83 -4.71
N ALA A 248 23.95 -11.98 -5.73
CA ALA A 248 23.90 -13.11 -6.67
C ALA A 248 23.86 -14.49 -5.98
N ASN A 249 24.65 -14.64 -4.91
CA ASN A 249 24.76 -15.88 -4.14
C ASN A 249 23.90 -15.91 -2.88
N ALA A 250 23.08 -14.88 -2.62
CA ALA A 250 22.22 -14.87 -1.44
C ALA A 250 21.13 -15.96 -1.58
N GLU A 251 20.99 -16.81 -0.57
CA GLU A 251 19.93 -17.84 -0.54
C GLU A 251 18.56 -17.19 -0.32
N THR A 252 17.55 -17.70 -1.02
CA THR A 252 16.14 -17.37 -0.76
C THR A 252 15.67 -18.14 0.48
N GLU A 253 15.06 -17.47 1.45
CA GLU A 253 14.38 -18.13 2.58
C GLU A 253 12.92 -18.38 2.26
N GLN A 254 12.22 -17.39 1.68
CA GLN A 254 10.79 -17.47 1.39
C GLN A 254 10.40 -16.63 0.17
N VAL A 255 9.39 -17.09 -0.55
CA VAL A 255 8.68 -16.34 -1.59
C VAL A 255 7.19 -16.43 -1.32
N TRP A 256 6.50 -15.30 -1.42
CA TRP A 256 5.04 -15.27 -1.27
C TRP A 256 4.42 -14.21 -2.16
N SER A 257 3.11 -14.38 -2.38
CA SER A 257 2.31 -13.49 -3.20
C SER A 257 1.01 -13.12 -2.50
N GLY A 258 0.53 -11.91 -2.76
CA GLY A 258 -0.72 -11.39 -2.19
C GLY A 258 -1.48 -10.52 -3.18
N LYS A 259 -2.78 -10.32 -2.93
CA LYS A 259 -3.64 -9.47 -3.75
C LYS A 259 -3.69 -8.05 -3.18
N VAL A 260 -3.41 -7.09 -4.04
CA VAL A 260 -3.59 -5.66 -3.80
C VAL A 260 -4.81 -5.20 -4.58
N GLY A 261 -5.71 -4.48 -3.91
CA GLY A 261 -6.82 -3.83 -4.57
C GLY A 261 -6.41 -2.46 -5.14
N ILE A 262 -6.45 -2.33 -6.47
CA ILE A 262 -6.11 -1.09 -7.18
C ILE A 262 -7.39 -0.40 -7.68
N THR A 263 -7.47 0.91 -7.51
CA THR A 263 -8.48 1.79 -8.16
C THR A 263 -7.84 2.53 -9.33
N VAL A 264 -8.63 2.95 -10.33
CA VAL A 264 -8.10 3.63 -11.53
C VAL A 264 -7.38 4.94 -11.17
N ASN A 265 -7.93 5.69 -10.23
CA ASN A 265 -7.35 6.96 -9.75
C ASN A 265 -6.33 6.78 -8.61
N ARG A 266 -6.05 5.54 -8.18
CA ARG A 266 -5.11 5.16 -7.10
C ARG A 266 -5.38 5.77 -5.73
N ILE A 267 -6.62 6.19 -5.46
CA ILE A 267 -7.05 6.74 -4.17
C ILE A 267 -7.95 5.70 -3.48
N PRO A 268 -7.96 5.58 -2.14
CA PRO A 268 -8.92 4.73 -1.44
C PRO A 268 -10.36 5.13 -1.76
N HIS A 269 -11.20 4.13 -2.03
CA HIS A 269 -12.60 4.30 -2.39
C HIS A 269 -13.48 4.06 -1.17
N PHE A 270 -14.04 5.16 -0.65
CA PHE A 270 -15.00 5.18 0.45
C PHE A 270 -16.42 5.19 -0.08
N GLY A 271 -17.34 4.58 0.66
CA GLY A 271 -18.76 4.73 0.40
C GLY A 271 -19.62 4.14 1.51
N ARG A 272 -20.90 4.51 1.49
CA ARG A 272 -21.93 4.01 2.39
C ARG A 272 -23.23 3.77 1.63
N THR A 273 -24.00 2.80 2.07
CA THR A 273 -25.37 2.56 1.60
C THR A 273 -26.38 3.22 2.54
N ASP A 274 -27.61 3.41 2.05
CA ASP A 274 -28.72 4.00 2.83
C ASP A 274 -29.15 3.15 4.03
N ASP A 275 -28.72 1.89 4.10
CA ASP A 275 -28.99 0.97 5.21
C ASP A 275 -27.73 0.68 6.03
N ASP A 276 -26.87 1.68 6.30
CA ASP A 276 -25.72 1.59 7.21
C ASP A 276 -24.74 0.43 6.92
N VAL A 277 -24.39 0.24 5.64
CA VAL A 277 -23.21 -0.55 5.24
C VAL A 277 -22.16 0.41 4.72
N TYR A 278 -21.05 0.52 5.45
CA TYR A 278 -19.90 1.35 5.12
C TYR A 278 -18.83 0.49 4.46
N PHE A 279 -18.03 1.06 3.57
CA PHE A 279 -16.88 0.36 3.01
C PHE A 279 -15.71 1.28 2.75
N VAL A 280 -14.52 0.67 2.75
CA VAL A 280 -13.30 1.25 2.19
C VAL A 280 -12.49 0.16 1.49
N GLN A 281 -11.93 0.50 0.34
CA GLN A 281 -11.08 -0.42 -0.44
C GLN A 281 -10.12 0.37 -1.34
N GLY A 282 -9.31 -0.33 -2.13
CA GLY A 282 -8.59 0.35 -3.22
C GLY A 282 -7.36 1.15 -2.79
N PHE A 283 -6.71 0.73 -1.71
CA PHE A 283 -5.50 1.39 -1.17
C PHE A 283 -4.31 1.44 -2.14
N SER A 284 -4.36 0.75 -3.28
CA SER A 284 -3.45 0.96 -4.40
C SER A 284 -1.96 0.90 -4.03
N GLY A 285 -1.59 -0.07 -3.19
CA GLY A 285 -0.21 -0.29 -2.72
C GLY A 285 0.15 0.42 -1.40
N HIS A 286 -0.64 1.38 -0.93
CA HIS A 286 -0.30 2.26 0.20
C HIS A 286 -1.14 1.95 1.46
N GLY A 287 -1.63 0.72 1.61
CA GLY A 287 -2.61 0.36 2.63
C GLY A 287 -2.09 0.27 4.06
N VAL A 288 -0.78 0.16 4.28
CA VAL A 288 -0.22 -0.06 5.63
C VAL A 288 -0.54 1.12 6.58
N ALA A 289 -0.29 2.36 6.14
CA ALA A 289 -0.66 3.55 6.91
C ALA A 289 -2.12 3.95 6.65
N LEU A 290 -2.52 4.04 5.37
CA LEU A 290 -3.83 4.58 4.99
C LEU A 290 -5.01 3.77 5.56
N SER A 291 -4.90 2.45 5.71
CA SER A 291 -6.00 1.66 6.28
C SER A 291 -6.29 2.02 7.74
N GLY A 292 -5.25 2.41 8.51
CA GLY A 292 -5.40 2.86 9.89
C GLY A 292 -6.20 4.16 9.97
N GLN A 293 -5.89 5.11 9.09
CA GLN A 293 -6.60 6.39 8.99
C GLN A 293 -8.02 6.21 8.44
N SER A 294 -8.19 5.41 7.40
CA SER A 294 -9.52 5.05 6.87
C SER A 294 -10.41 4.44 7.94
N GLY A 295 -9.86 3.52 8.76
CA GLY A 295 -10.59 2.94 9.88
C GLY A 295 -10.98 3.98 10.94
N ALA A 296 -10.13 4.97 11.22
CA ALA A 296 -10.46 6.07 12.13
C ALA A 296 -11.59 6.95 11.58
N MET A 297 -11.53 7.30 10.28
CA MET A 297 -12.59 8.08 9.62
C MET A 297 -13.92 7.32 9.58
N MET A 298 -13.90 6.02 9.27
CA MET A 298 -15.11 5.18 9.30
C MET A 298 -15.70 5.05 10.71
N ALA A 299 -14.85 4.91 11.73
CA ALA A 299 -15.29 4.85 13.12
C ALA A 299 -15.95 6.16 13.56
N LYS A 300 -15.36 7.31 13.24
CA LYS A 300 -15.94 8.64 13.50
C LYS A 300 -17.28 8.82 12.80
N ALA A 301 -17.37 8.45 11.52
CA ALA A 301 -18.61 8.53 10.75
C ALA A 301 -19.75 7.74 11.40
N VAL A 302 -19.45 6.54 11.90
CA VAL A 302 -20.44 5.69 12.57
C VAL A 302 -20.92 6.25 13.91
N ILE A 303 -20.11 7.06 14.61
CA ILE A 303 -20.51 7.70 15.88
C ILE A 303 -21.02 9.14 15.69
N GLY A 304 -21.25 9.57 14.44
CA GLY A 304 -21.94 10.84 14.12
C GLY A 304 -21.04 11.96 13.56
N ASP A 305 -19.73 11.77 13.46
CA ASP A 305 -18.82 12.72 12.79
C ASP A 305 -18.33 12.16 11.45
N ALA A 306 -19.09 12.46 10.40
CA ALA A 306 -18.77 12.01 9.04
C ALA A 306 -17.93 13.01 8.24
N SER A 307 -17.43 14.10 8.84
CA SER A 307 -16.78 15.21 8.13
C SER A 307 -15.68 14.76 7.15
N GLN A 308 -14.67 14.03 7.63
CA GLN A 308 -13.59 13.51 6.78
C GLN A 308 -14.06 12.38 5.85
N PHE A 309 -14.95 11.50 6.33
CA PHE A 309 -15.48 10.39 5.54
C PHE A 309 -16.26 10.89 4.32
N ASP A 310 -17.09 11.91 4.49
CA ASP A 310 -17.95 12.46 3.45
C ASP A 310 -17.11 13.11 2.35
N VAL A 311 -16.07 13.87 2.71
CA VAL A 311 -15.09 14.42 1.76
C VAL A 311 -14.45 13.31 0.92
N MET A 312 -13.96 12.26 1.57
CA MET A 312 -13.32 11.14 0.84
C MET A 312 -14.32 10.35 -0.01
N SER A 313 -15.59 10.30 0.38
CA SER A 313 -16.66 9.61 -0.37
C SER A 313 -17.12 10.37 -1.64
N LYS A 314 -16.86 11.68 -1.72
CA LYS A 314 -17.15 12.50 -2.92
C LYS A 314 -16.23 12.18 -4.10
N LEU A 315 -15.08 11.54 -3.84
CA LEU A 315 -14.10 11.26 -4.87
C LEU A 315 -14.64 10.24 -5.88
N THR A 316 -14.64 10.62 -7.16
CA THR A 316 -15.13 9.78 -8.24
C THR A 316 -14.14 8.66 -8.54
N HIS A 317 -14.62 7.43 -8.43
CA HIS A 317 -13.91 6.24 -8.87
C HIS A 317 -14.54 5.68 -10.14
N MET A 318 -13.79 5.73 -11.24
CA MET A 318 -14.21 5.11 -12.50
C MET A 318 -14.28 3.58 -12.33
N PRO A 319 -15.35 2.93 -12.79
CA PRO A 319 -15.34 1.49 -13.01
C PRO A 319 -14.16 1.12 -13.92
N PHE A 320 -13.57 -0.05 -13.70
CA PHE A 320 -12.58 -0.54 -14.65
C PHE A 320 -13.26 -0.85 -15.98
N PRO A 321 -12.72 -0.36 -17.11
CA PRO A 321 -13.33 -0.57 -18.42
C PRO A 321 -13.30 -2.05 -18.81
N GLY A 322 -14.23 -2.44 -19.68
CA GLY A 322 -14.18 -3.72 -20.40
C GLY A 322 -14.98 -4.88 -19.81
N GLY A 323 -15.57 -4.76 -18.61
CA GLY A 323 -16.42 -5.84 -18.05
C GLY A 323 -15.68 -7.20 -18.05
N PRO A 324 -16.13 -8.23 -18.80
CA PRO A 324 -15.40 -9.49 -18.93
C PRO A 324 -14.00 -9.36 -19.59
N LEU A 325 -13.75 -8.31 -20.38
CA LEU A 325 -12.44 -7.98 -21.00
C LEU A 325 -11.54 -7.11 -20.12
N ARG A 326 -11.90 -6.94 -18.85
CA ARG A 326 -11.13 -6.13 -17.89
C ARG A 326 -9.69 -6.60 -17.72
N THR A 327 -9.50 -7.91 -17.56
CA THR A 327 -8.18 -8.51 -17.35
C THR A 327 -7.23 -8.26 -18.54
N PRO A 328 -7.61 -8.52 -19.82
CA PRO A 328 -6.75 -8.20 -20.94
C PRO A 328 -6.52 -6.68 -21.12
N ALA A 329 -7.51 -5.83 -20.82
CA ALA A 329 -7.32 -4.37 -20.86
C ALA A 329 -6.26 -3.89 -19.84
N LEU A 330 -6.31 -4.42 -18.61
CA LEU A 330 -5.29 -4.14 -17.59
C LEU A 330 -3.91 -4.68 -17.98
N ALA A 331 -3.86 -5.86 -18.61
CA ALA A 331 -2.62 -6.44 -19.12
C ALA A 331 -1.96 -5.54 -20.18
N LEU A 332 -2.75 -5.06 -21.15
CA LEU A 332 -2.31 -4.14 -22.19
C LEU A 332 -1.85 -2.79 -21.62
N GLY A 333 -2.61 -2.24 -20.66
CA GLY A 333 -2.20 -1.01 -19.96
C GLY A 333 -0.83 -1.17 -19.29
N MET A 334 -0.60 -2.29 -18.61
CA MET A 334 0.71 -2.55 -18.00
C MET A 334 1.81 -2.84 -19.01
N ALA A 335 1.51 -3.51 -20.13
CA ALA A 335 2.48 -3.70 -21.21
C ALA A 335 2.92 -2.34 -21.80
N TRP A 336 1.97 -1.43 -22.01
CA TRP A 336 2.24 -0.05 -22.43
C TRP A 336 3.11 0.70 -21.43
N PHE A 337 2.79 0.63 -20.13
CA PHE A 337 3.60 1.27 -19.09
C PHE A 337 5.01 0.68 -19.00
N LYS A 338 5.17 -0.64 -19.07
CA LYS A 338 6.48 -1.30 -19.13
C LYS A 338 7.27 -0.91 -20.38
N LEU A 339 6.59 -0.71 -21.52
CA LEU A 339 7.23 -0.23 -22.75
C LEU A 339 7.71 1.22 -22.56
N ARG A 340 6.90 2.09 -21.95
CA ARG A 340 7.31 3.45 -21.62
C ARG A 340 8.52 3.47 -20.69
N ASP A 341 8.53 2.64 -19.64
CA ASP A 341 9.67 2.51 -18.73
C ASP A 341 10.94 2.09 -19.50
N ARG A 342 10.84 1.08 -20.39
CA ARG A 342 11.97 0.64 -21.23
C ARG A 342 12.46 1.72 -22.19
N LEU A 343 11.55 2.50 -22.76
CA LEU A 343 11.86 3.60 -23.67
C LEU A 343 12.23 4.90 -22.94
N LYS A 344 12.19 4.91 -21.59
CA LYS A 344 12.46 6.07 -20.73
C LYS A 344 11.53 7.26 -21.05
N LEU A 345 10.27 6.95 -21.38
CA LEU A 345 9.18 7.87 -21.75
C LEU A 345 8.30 8.32 -20.56
#